data_AF-A0A0C9Y671-F1
#
_entry.id   AF-A0A0C9Y671-F1
#
_cell.length_a   1.000
_cell.length_b   1.000
_cell.length_c   1.000
_cell.angle_alpha   90.00
_cell.angle_beta   90.00
_cell.angle_gamma   90.00
#
_symmetry.space_group_name_H-M   'P 1'
#
loop_
_entity.id
_entity.type
_entity.pdbx_description
1 polymer ?
#
loop_
_entity_poly.entity_id
_entity_poly.type
_entity_poly.pdbx_seq_one_letter_code
_entity_poly.pdbx_strand_id
1 'polypeptide(L)'
;MDNAANNTVSMKELSDTLWQEREIKFNPIEHQIPCFPHILNICVNHILHTYMNADFADVPSTWTNALGEVVHKEDYVEAVAWDPVSICQNIVHVIRASGQQRKAFHDMIVIGNANQWFTEDPTEVPTMELLRNVKTWWDSAYFMINRMRALHLAIDRFLSLPRGSNDELSGLRLTALEWEVLQDLEVVLEVTHCT
;
A
#
# COMPACT_ATOMS: atom_id res chain seq x y z
N MET A 1 6.57 12.26 15.87
CA MET A 1 6.74 13.72 15.90
C MET A 1 6.15 14.24 14.60
N ASP A 2 5.06 15.02 14.65
CA ASP A 2 4.41 15.53 13.43
C ASP A 2 5.13 16.80 12.96
N ASN A 3 6.15 16.59 12.11
CA ASN A 3 6.97 17.66 11.59
C ASN A 3 6.19 18.61 10.66
N ALA A 4 5.10 18.15 10.05
CA ALA A 4 4.27 18.96 9.18
C ALA A 4 3.42 19.95 9.99
N ALA A 5 2.75 19.48 11.05
CA ALA A 5 2.01 20.36 11.95
C ALA A 5 2.92 21.39 12.64
N ASN A 6 4.10 20.97 13.11
CA ASN A 6 5.07 21.88 13.72
C ASN A 6 5.57 22.94 12.73
N ASN A 7 5.81 22.56 11.46
CA ASN A 7 6.19 23.52 10.43
C ASN A 7 5.07 24.53 10.15
N THR A 8 3.81 24.07 10.04
CA THR A 8 2.66 24.98 9.86
C THR A 8 2.55 26.01 10.98
N VAL A 9 2.72 25.59 12.24
CA VAL A 9 2.74 26.51 13.38
C VAL A 9 3.93 27.48 13.28
N SER A 10 5.13 26.97 12.99
CA SER A 10 6.33 27.81 12.85
C SER A 10 6.22 28.84 11.72
N MET A 11 5.64 28.48 10.57
CA MET A 11 5.46 29.40 9.43
C MET A 11 4.44 30.49 9.76
N LYS A 12 3.40 30.17 10.55
CA LYS A 12 2.42 31.14 11.03
C LYS A 12 3.05 32.14 12.00
N GLU A 13 3.80 31.66 12.99
CA GLU A 13 4.52 32.52 13.93
C GLU A 13 5.54 33.42 13.21
N LEU A 14 6.23 32.89 12.19
CA LEU A 14 7.13 33.67 11.34
C LEU A 14 6.37 34.77 10.59
N SER A 15 5.21 34.46 10.02
CA SER A 15 4.34 35.44 9.36
C SER A 15 3.93 36.56 10.31
N ASP A 16 3.48 36.21 11.50
CA ASP A 16 3.00 37.16 12.50
C ASP A 16 4.16 38.06 12.99
N THR A 17 5.34 37.48 13.22
CA THR A 17 6.56 38.22 13.62
C THR A 17 7.02 39.19 12.53
N LEU A 18 7.06 38.73 11.27
CA LEU A 18 7.47 39.57 10.12
C LEU A 18 6.52 40.75 9.90
N TRP A 19 5.23 40.54 10.11
CA TRP A 19 4.26 41.63 10.03
C TRP A 19 4.43 42.62 11.18
N GLN A 20 4.54 42.15 12.42
CA GLN A 20 4.61 42.99 13.61
C GLN A 20 5.92 43.80 13.72
N GLU A 21 7.06 43.19 13.39
CA GLU A 21 8.37 43.82 13.59
C GLU A 21 8.90 44.56 12.36
N ARG A 22 8.47 44.15 11.16
CA ARG A 22 9.08 44.59 9.89
C ARG A 22 8.07 45.06 8.84
N GLU A 23 6.76 44.96 9.13
CA GLU A 23 5.68 45.25 8.16
C GLU A 23 5.81 44.43 6.85
N ILE A 24 6.44 43.27 6.92
CA ILE A 24 6.63 42.39 5.76
C ILE A 24 5.40 41.50 5.63
N LYS A 25 4.70 41.62 4.51
CA LYS A 25 3.61 40.70 4.17
C LYS A 25 4.19 39.35 3.75
N PHE A 26 3.96 38.34 4.58
CA PHE A 26 4.39 36.98 4.34
C PHE A 26 3.17 36.06 4.31
N ASN A 27 3.07 35.19 3.30
CA ASN A 27 2.03 34.18 3.26
C ASN A 27 2.59 32.84 3.77
N PRO A 28 2.15 32.35 4.95
CA PRO A 28 2.72 31.15 5.56
C PRO A 28 2.41 29.86 4.81
N ILE A 29 1.42 29.87 3.92
CA ILE A 29 1.03 28.71 3.10
C ILE A 29 1.83 28.71 1.80
N GLU A 30 1.85 29.83 1.07
CA GLU A 30 2.57 29.94 -0.22
C GLU A 30 4.08 29.79 -0.06
N HIS A 31 4.64 30.20 1.09
CA HIS A 31 6.07 30.12 1.35
C HIS A 31 6.45 28.96 2.29
N GLN A 32 5.55 28.02 2.52
CA GLN A 32 5.88 26.82 3.28
C GLN A 32 6.95 26.01 2.55
N ILE A 33 8.08 25.76 3.22
CA ILE A 33 9.12 24.86 2.70
C ILE A 33 8.78 23.44 3.17
N PRO A 34 8.34 22.54 2.29
CA PRO A 34 8.08 21.16 2.68
C PRO A 34 9.41 20.46 3.00
N CYS A 35 9.44 19.66 4.07
CA CYS A 35 10.59 18.82 4.33
C CYS A 35 10.69 17.72 3.27
N PHE A 36 11.88 17.20 3.03
CA PHE A 36 12.09 16.13 2.05
C PHE A 36 11.15 14.91 2.26
N PRO A 37 10.95 14.40 3.49
CA PRO A 37 9.96 13.34 3.72
C PRO A 37 8.52 13.72 3.37
N HIS A 38 8.15 15.00 3.48
CA HIS A 38 6.82 15.47 3.10
C HIS A 38 6.66 15.49 1.57
N ILE A 39 7.69 15.90 0.84
CA ILE A 39 7.71 15.83 -0.63
C ILE A 39 7.57 14.37 -1.08
N LEU A 40 8.35 13.45 -0.49
CA LEU A 40 8.22 12.02 -0.78
C LEU A 40 6.81 11.51 -0.49
N ASN A 41 6.21 11.90 0.65
CA ASN A 41 4.84 11.50 0.98
C ASN A 41 3.83 12.00 -0.06
N ILE A 42 3.98 13.22 -0.56
CA ILE A 42 3.13 13.75 -1.65
C ILE A 42 3.34 12.93 -2.92
N CYS A 43 4.59 12.68 -3.32
CA CYS A 43 4.91 11.91 -4.52
C CYS A 43 4.32 10.49 -4.46
N VAL A 44 4.51 9.77 -3.36
CA VAL A 44 3.98 8.40 -3.19
C VAL A 44 2.45 8.39 -3.26
N ASN A 45 1.77 9.30 -2.54
CA ASN A 45 0.32 9.39 -2.61
C ASN A 45 -0.18 9.74 -4.01
N HIS A 46 0.54 10.59 -4.74
CA HIS A 46 0.21 10.92 -6.12
C HIS A 46 0.38 9.70 -7.03
N ILE A 47 1.52 9.00 -6.95
CA ILE A 47 1.78 7.77 -7.72
C ILE A 47 0.65 6.76 -7.51
N LEU A 48 0.31 6.44 -6.26
CA LEU A 48 -0.74 5.47 -5.94
C LEU A 48 -2.10 5.87 -6.55
N HIS A 49 -2.46 7.15 -6.49
CA HIS A 49 -3.73 7.65 -7.03
C HIS A 49 -3.73 7.70 -8.57
N THR A 50 -2.64 8.16 -9.17
CA THR A 50 -2.55 8.30 -10.64
C THR A 50 -2.39 6.98 -11.34
N TYR A 51 -1.72 6.01 -10.71
CA TYR A 51 -1.48 4.71 -11.31
C TYR A 51 -2.79 3.97 -11.62
N MET A 52 -3.77 4.03 -10.71
CA MET A 52 -5.10 3.42 -10.91
C MET A 52 -5.89 4.05 -12.08
N ASN A 53 -5.48 5.23 -12.54
CA ASN A 53 -6.13 5.98 -13.61
C ASN A 53 -5.15 6.29 -14.76
N ALA A 54 -4.02 5.58 -14.83
CA ALA A 54 -2.97 5.89 -15.78
C ALA A 54 -3.43 5.60 -17.21
N ASP A 55 -2.94 6.41 -18.15
CA ASP A 55 -3.10 6.12 -19.57
C ASP A 55 -2.05 5.11 -20.00
N PHE A 56 -2.51 3.92 -20.37
CA PHE A 56 -1.65 2.85 -20.85
C PHE A 56 -1.48 2.88 -22.38
N ALA A 57 -1.93 3.90 -23.11
CA ALA A 57 -1.89 3.96 -24.58
C ALA A 57 -0.54 3.54 -25.19
N ASP A 58 0.57 3.98 -24.61
CA ASP A 58 1.94 3.71 -25.09
C ASP A 58 2.48 2.31 -24.68
N VAL A 59 1.76 1.56 -23.86
CA VAL A 59 2.13 0.19 -23.47
C VAL A 59 1.74 -0.80 -24.58
N PRO A 60 2.62 -1.76 -24.94
CA PRO A 60 2.31 -2.81 -25.91
C PRO A 60 1.03 -3.57 -25.57
N SER A 61 0.35 -4.10 -26.60
CA SER A 61 -0.89 -4.89 -26.42
C SER A 61 -0.70 -6.14 -25.57
N THR A 62 0.52 -6.67 -25.53
CA THR A 62 0.90 -7.85 -24.77
C THR A 62 2.36 -7.77 -24.34
N TRP A 63 2.69 -8.37 -23.20
CA TRP A 63 4.07 -8.60 -22.75
C TRP A 63 4.18 -9.95 -22.06
N THR A 64 5.40 -10.34 -21.71
CA THR A 64 5.67 -11.56 -20.93
C THR A 64 6.01 -11.17 -19.50
N ASN A 65 5.29 -11.70 -18.52
CA ASN A 65 5.53 -11.41 -17.10
C ASN A 65 6.71 -12.22 -16.54
N ALA A 66 7.02 -12.02 -15.25
CA ALA A 66 8.11 -12.71 -14.57
C ALA A 66 7.97 -14.25 -14.54
N LEU A 67 6.75 -14.77 -14.70
CA LEU A 67 6.45 -16.20 -14.76
C LEU A 67 6.57 -16.78 -16.17
N GLY A 68 6.87 -15.94 -17.18
CA GLY A 68 6.93 -16.36 -18.57
C GLY A 68 5.56 -16.43 -19.25
N GLU A 69 4.52 -15.90 -18.61
CA GLU A 69 3.15 -15.91 -19.12
C GLU A 69 2.88 -14.68 -19.99
N VAL A 70 2.04 -14.84 -21.02
CA VAL A 70 1.62 -13.72 -21.85
C VAL A 70 0.50 -12.97 -21.14
N VAL A 71 0.77 -11.71 -20.79
CA VAL A 71 -0.21 -10.79 -20.22
C VAL A 71 -0.80 -9.93 -21.33
N HIS A 72 -2.12 -9.84 -21.37
CA HIS A 72 -2.83 -8.91 -22.25
C HIS A 72 -3.03 -7.57 -21.55
N LYS A 73 -2.77 -6.49 -22.29
CA LYS A 73 -2.93 -5.12 -21.80
C LYS A 73 -4.32 -4.85 -21.24
N GLU A 74 -5.36 -5.35 -21.92
CA GLU A 74 -6.75 -5.14 -21.52
C GLU A 74 -7.03 -5.72 -20.14
N ASP A 75 -6.62 -6.98 -19.90
CA ASP A 75 -6.79 -7.66 -18.62
C ASP A 75 -6.01 -6.98 -17.49
N TYR A 76 -4.79 -6.53 -17.78
CA TYR A 76 -3.98 -5.80 -16.80
C TYR A 76 -4.58 -4.44 -16.44
N VAL A 77 -5.04 -3.68 -17.45
CA VAL A 77 -5.69 -2.38 -17.22
C VAL A 77 -6.98 -2.56 -16.41
N GLU A 78 -7.74 -3.63 -16.66
CA GLU A 78 -8.89 -3.98 -15.83
C GLU A 78 -8.46 -4.28 -14.38
N ALA A 79 -7.42 -5.08 -14.17
CA ALA A 79 -6.87 -5.36 -12.84
C ALA A 79 -6.38 -4.10 -12.11
N VAL A 80 -5.77 -3.14 -12.83
CA VAL A 80 -5.39 -1.83 -12.28
C VAL A 80 -6.63 -1.04 -11.87
N ALA A 81 -7.67 -1.02 -12.69
CA ALA A 81 -8.90 -0.27 -12.43
C ALA A 81 -9.69 -0.78 -11.22
N TRP A 82 -9.50 -2.05 -10.82
CA TRP A 82 -10.08 -2.63 -9.61
C TRP A 82 -9.46 -2.10 -8.30
N ASP A 83 -8.40 -1.30 -8.38
CA ASP A 83 -7.67 -0.72 -7.26
C ASP A 83 -7.22 -1.77 -6.21
N PRO A 84 -6.24 -2.63 -6.58
CA PRO A 84 -5.69 -3.64 -5.67
C PRO A 84 -5.14 -3.05 -4.36
N VAL A 85 -4.73 -1.78 -4.36
CA VAL A 85 -4.23 -1.09 -3.17
C VAL A 85 -5.36 -0.84 -2.17
N SER A 86 -6.52 -0.38 -2.64
CA SER A 86 -7.71 -0.25 -1.79
C SER A 86 -8.19 -1.60 -1.26
N ILE A 87 -8.18 -2.64 -2.10
CA ILE A 87 -8.48 -4.01 -1.67
C ILE A 87 -7.51 -4.46 -0.56
N CYS A 88 -6.20 -4.24 -0.73
CA CYS A 88 -5.20 -4.54 0.30
C CYS A 88 -5.49 -3.81 1.63
N GLN A 89 -5.82 -2.52 1.57
CA GLN A 89 -6.16 -1.75 2.76
C GLN A 89 -7.37 -2.33 3.49
N ASN A 90 -8.38 -2.79 2.74
CA ASN A 90 -9.57 -3.44 3.28
C ASN A 90 -9.25 -4.79 3.92
N ILE A 91 -8.44 -5.64 3.28
CA ILE A 91 -7.97 -6.91 3.85
C ILE A 91 -7.26 -6.67 5.18
N VAL A 92 -6.30 -5.74 5.19
CA VAL A 92 -5.55 -5.37 6.41
C VAL A 92 -6.50 -4.84 7.48
N HIS A 93 -7.48 -4.01 7.11
CA HIS A 93 -8.46 -3.45 8.02
C HIS A 93 -9.26 -4.56 8.71
N VAL A 94 -9.82 -5.50 7.94
CA VAL A 94 -10.61 -6.62 8.47
C VAL A 94 -9.75 -7.52 9.36
N ILE A 95 -8.61 -8.01 8.86
CA ILE A 95 -7.76 -8.94 9.62
C ILE A 95 -7.27 -8.30 10.92
N ARG A 96 -7.01 -6.99 10.89
CA ARG A 96 -6.57 -6.22 12.07
C ARG A 96 -7.72 -5.57 12.84
N ALA A 97 -8.98 -5.87 12.55
CA ALA A 97 -10.13 -5.22 13.19
C ALA A 97 -10.22 -5.56 14.68
N SER A 98 -9.83 -6.79 15.07
CA SER A 98 -9.88 -7.25 16.46
C SER A 98 -8.66 -8.10 16.86
N GLY A 99 -8.45 -8.30 18.16
CA GLY A 99 -7.44 -9.23 18.66
C GLY A 99 -7.70 -10.68 18.21
N GLN A 100 -8.97 -11.08 18.12
CA GLN A 100 -9.36 -12.42 17.68
C GLN A 100 -9.05 -12.67 16.21
N GLN A 101 -9.32 -11.69 15.32
CA GLN A 101 -9.00 -11.82 13.89
C GLN A 101 -7.49 -11.89 13.66
N ARG A 102 -6.72 -11.02 14.35
CA ARG A 102 -5.24 -11.06 14.30
C ARG A 102 -4.69 -12.40 14.77
N LYS A 103 -5.20 -12.91 15.89
CA LYS A 103 -4.79 -14.21 16.41
C LYS A 103 -5.17 -15.34 15.46
N ALA A 104 -6.37 -15.34 14.91
CA ALA A 104 -6.81 -16.37 13.96
C ALA A 104 -5.93 -16.40 12.70
N PHE A 105 -5.57 -15.23 12.16
CA PHE A 105 -4.66 -15.14 11.03
C PHE A 105 -3.23 -15.60 11.39
N HIS A 106 -2.70 -15.17 12.53
CA HIS A 106 -1.41 -15.64 13.03
C HIS A 106 -1.37 -17.16 13.24
N ASP A 107 -2.39 -17.72 13.91
CA ASP A 107 -2.49 -19.15 14.16
C ASP A 107 -2.61 -19.92 12.83
N MET A 108 -3.29 -19.37 11.82
CA MET A 108 -3.30 -19.95 10.47
C MET A 108 -1.91 -20.05 9.84
N ILE A 109 -1.09 -19.00 9.95
CA ILE A 109 0.28 -19.03 9.42
C ILE A 109 1.09 -20.11 10.14
N VAL A 110 1.05 -20.12 11.47
CA VAL A 110 1.83 -21.09 12.28
C VAL A 110 1.41 -22.52 12.00
N ILE A 111 0.10 -22.80 12.01
CA ILE A 111 -0.45 -24.13 11.73
C ILE A 111 -0.18 -24.50 10.27
N GLY A 112 -0.34 -23.57 9.33
CA GLY A 112 -0.10 -23.78 7.90
C GLY A 112 1.35 -24.16 7.60
N ASN A 113 2.31 -23.47 8.19
CA ASN A 113 3.73 -23.81 8.06
C ASN A 113 4.02 -25.19 8.67
N ALA A 114 3.54 -25.45 9.89
CA ALA A 114 3.78 -26.72 10.58
C ALA A 114 3.19 -27.93 9.83
N ASN A 115 2.11 -27.73 9.08
CA ASN A 115 1.44 -28.76 8.28
C ASN A 115 1.75 -28.69 6.78
N GLN A 116 2.68 -27.83 6.35
CA GLN A 116 3.07 -27.65 4.94
C GLN A 116 1.87 -27.39 4.01
N TRP A 117 0.95 -26.52 4.44
CA TRP A 117 -0.22 -26.16 3.64
C TRP A 117 0.10 -25.28 2.43
N PHE A 118 1.26 -24.61 2.45
CA PHE A 118 1.70 -23.69 1.41
C PHE A 118 2.60 -24.45 0.43
N THR A 119 2.10 -24.65 -0.79
CA THR A 119 2.77 -25.47 -1.83
C THR A 119 3.55 -24.65 -2.84
N GLU A 120 3.38 -23.34 -2.83
CA GLU A 120 4.04 -22.39 -3.72
C GLU A 120 5.31 -21.85 -3.05
N ASP A 121 6.28 -21.36 -3.84
CA ASP A 121 7.51 -20.76 -3.30
C ASP A 121 7.22 -19.32 -2.79
N PRO A 122 7.55 -18.98 -1.53
CA PRO A 122 8.19 -19.81 -0.51
C PRO A 122 7.23 -20.81 0.15
N THR A 123 7.70 -22.05 0.34
CA THR A 123 6.92 -23.13 0.98
C THR A 123 6.61 -22.87 2.47
N GLU A 124 7.22 -21.84 3.04
CA GLU A 124 6.93 -21.34 4.38
C GLU A 124 6.63 -19.84 4.33
N VAL A 125 5.49 -19.47 4.91
CA VAL A 125 5.08 -18.06 5.01
C VAL A 125 5.72 -17.44 6.25
N PRO A 126 6.34 -16.25 6.18
CA PRO A 126 6.90 -15.58 7.34
C PRO A 126 5.86 -15.39 8.45
N THR A 127 6.22 -15.74 9.70
CA THR A 127 5.32 -15.53 10.85
C THR A 127 5.37 -14.07 11.30
N MET A 128 4.59 -13.22 10.64
CA MET A 128 4.57 -11.78 10.92
C MET A 128 3.16 -11.20 10.86
N GLU A 129 2.95 -10.05 11.50
CA GLU A 129 1.69 -9.32 11.37
C GLU A 129 1.63 -8.50 10.06
N LEU A 130 0.41 -8.30 9.55
CA LEU A 130 0.10 -7.32 8.51
C LEU A 130 0.33 -5.88 9.00
N LEU A 131 0.80 -5.01 8.11
CA LEU A 131 1.06 -3.60 8.40
C LEU A 131 -0.07 -2.71 7.86
N ARG A 132 -0.45 -1.67 8.61
CA ARG A 132 -1.45 -0.69 8.16
C ARG A 132 -0.77 0.40 7.35
N ASN A 133 -1.43 0.85 6.28
CA ASN A 133 -1.06 2.09 5.61
C ASN A 133 -1.32 3.30 6.53
N VAL A 134 -0.35 4.19 6.66
CA VAL A 134 -0.42 5.43 7.45
C VAL A 134 -0.30 6.60 6.48
N LYS A 135 -1.41 7.29 6.19
CA LYS A 135 -1.51 8.34 5.16
C LYS A 135 -0.44 9.45 5.24
N THR A 136 0.13 9.69 6.43
CA THR A 136 1.12 10.74 6.67
C THR A 136 2.56 10.28 6.51
N TRP A 137 2.81 8.98 6.28
CA TRP A 137 4.13 8.39 6.16
C TRP A 137 4.37 7.90 4.73
N TRP A 138 5.46 8.35 4.13
CA TRP A 138 5.76 8.12 2.72
C TRP A 138 6.05 6.64 2.42
N ASP A 139 6.52 5.89 3.40
CA ASP A 139 6.95 4.49 3.28
C ASP A 139 5.88 3.47 3.67
N SER A 140 4.79 3.90 4.29
CA SER A 140 3.82 2.95 4.87
C SER A 140 3.06 2.15 3.82
N ALA A 141 2.82 2.74 2.65
CA ALA A 141 2.19 2.04 1.54
C ALA A 141 3.11 0.96 0.98
N TYR A 142 4.39 1.27 0.79
CA TYR A 142 5.42 0.31 0.39
C TYR A 142 5.48 -0.87 1.37
N PHE A 143 5.66 -0.60 2.67
CA PHE A 143 5.75 -1.67 3.66
C PHE A 143 4.45 -2.48 3.81
N MET A 144 3.28 -1.86 3.61
CA MET A 144 2.02 -2.58 3.57
C MET A 144 1.98 -3.54 2.37
N ILE A 145 2.29 -3.07 1.16
CA ILE A 145 2.27 -3.88 -0.06
C ILE A 145 3.29 -5.02 0.02
N ASN A 146 4.53 -4.72 0.39
CA ASN A 146 5.59 -5.72 0.60
C ASN A 146 5.14 -6.79 1.61
N ARG A 147 4.54 -6.37 2.74
CA ARG A 147 4.03 -7.32 3.75
C ARG A 147 2.85 -8.14 3.24
N MET A 148 1.95 -7.54 2.47
CA MET A 148 0.83 -8.26 1.84
C MET A 148 1.36 -9.35 0.90
N ARG A 149 2.31 -9.01 0.01
CA ARG A 149 2.92 -9.96 -0.92
C ARG A 149 3.68 -11.08 -0.21
N ALA A 150 4.43 -10.76 0.84
CA ALA A 150 5.13 -11.76 1.65
C ALA A 150 4.19 -12.76 2.34
N LEU A 151 2.93 -12.38 2.58
CA LEU A 151 1.94 -13.20 3.28
C LEU A 151 0.81 -13.69 2.36
N HIS A 152 0.91 -13.54 1.03
CA HIS A 152 -0.20 -13.75 0.09
C HIS A 152 -0.83 -15.15 0.20
N LEU A 153 -0.02 -16.22 0.30
CA LEU A 153 -0.52 -17.59 0.45
C LEU A 153 -1.40 -17.77 1.69
N ALA A 154 -0.99 -17.18 2.81
CA ALA A 154 -1.78 -17.21 4.04
C ALA A 154 -3.04 -16.34 3.94
N ILE A 155 -2.95 -15.19 3.27
CA ILE A 155 -4.10 -14.30 3.03
C ILE A 155 -5.15 -14.99 2.17
N ASP A 156 -4.76 -15.54 1.02
CA ASP A 156 -5.68 -16.19 0.09
C ASP A 156 -6.35 -17.39 0.74
N ARG A 157 -5.60 -18.17 1.53
CA ARG A 157 -6.16 -19.25 2.33
C ARG A 157 -7.11 -18.75 3.40
N PHE A 158 -6.77 -17.67 4.09
CA PHE A 158 -7.61 -17.06 5.14
C PHE A 158 -8.94 -16.56 4.60
N LEU A 159 -8.91 -15.91 3.43
CA LEU A 159 -10.09 -15.40 2.73
C LEU A 159 -10.93 -16.53 2.11
N SER A 160 -10.33 -17.69 1.81
CA SER A 160 -11.05 -18.87 1.27
C SER A 160 -11.74 -19.72 2.34
N LEU A 161 -11.56 -19.44 3.64
CA LEU A 161 -12.22 -20.21 4.69
C LEU A 161 -13.71 -19.86 4.77
N PRO A 162 -14.62 -20.85 4.83
CA PRO A 162 -16.04 -20.59 5.06
C PRO A 162 -16.28 -19.94 6.42
N ARG A 163 -16.90 -18.75 6.45
CA ARG A 163 -17.15 -17.99 7.69
C ARG A 163 -18.63 -17.80 8.02
N GLY A 164 -19.54 -18.38 7.24
CA GLY A 164 -20.99 -18.29 7.42
C GLY A 164 -21.68 -17.50 6.32
N SER A 165 -22.92 -17.05 6.56
CA SER A 165 -23.85 -16.53 5.54
C SER A 165 -23.55 -15.13 5.00
N ASN A 166 -22.58 -14.39 5.57
CA ASN A 166 -22.15 -13.06 5.13
C ASN A 166 -20.65 -13.10 4.79
N ASP A 167 -20.26 -13.82 3.74
CA ASP A 167 -18.85 -13.91 3.34
C ASP A 167 -18.42 -12.70 2.50
N GLU A 168 -18.50 -11.51 3.09
CA GLU A 168 -18.01 -10.25 2.51
C GLU A 168 -16.49 -10.29 2.23
N LEU A 169 -15.78 -11.28 2.79
CA LEU A 169 -14.34 -11.45 2.65
C LEU A 169 -13.94 -12.21 1.39
N SER A 170 -14.82 -13.07 0.87
CA SER A 170 -14.61 -13.72 -0.44
C SER A 170 -14.44 -12.70 -1.57
N GLY A 171 -15.13 -11.55 -1.48
CA GLY A 171 -15.03 -10.45 -2.43
C GLY A 171 -13.75 -9.63 -2.33
N LEU A 172 -12.90 -9.89 -1.33
CA LEU A 172 -11.59 -9.24 -1.17
C LEU A 172 -10.44 -10.08 -1.74
N ARG A 173 -10.72 -11.20 -2.40
CA ARG A 173 -9.68 -12.05 -2.98
C ARG A 173 -9.06 -11.37 -4.19
N LEU A 174 -7.74 -11.29 -4.18
CA LEU A 174 -6.95 -10.80 -5.29
C LEU A 174 -6.70 -11.94 -6.29
N THR A 175 -6.80 -11.63 -7.57
CA THR A 175 -6.40 -12.46 -8.71
C THR A 175 -4.90 -12.40 -8.92
N ALA A 176 -4.36 -13.30 -9.76
CA ALA A 176 -2.94 -13.30 -10.09
C ALA A 176 -2.48 -11.96 -10.72
N LEU A 177 -3.29 -11.37 -11.60
CA LEU A 177 -2.98 -10.08 -12.21
C LEU A 177 -3.03 -8.93 -11.20
N GLU A 178 -3.96 -8.93 -10.25
CA GLU A 178 -4.00 -7.91 -9.20
C GLU A 178 -2.80 -8.03 -8.24
N TRP A 179 -2.31 -9.25 -7.99
CA TRP A 179 -1.04 -9.46 -7.29
C TRP A 179 0.18 -8.98 -8.09
N GLU A 180 0.16 -9.12 -9.43
CA GLU A 180 1.19 -8.60 -10.33
C GLU A 180 1.20 -7.05 -10.33
N VAL A 181 0.03 -6.41 -10.36
CA VAL A 181 -0.09 -4.94 -10.20
C VAL A 181 0.52 -4.46 -8.88
N LEU A 182 0.30 -5.18 -7.77
CA LEU A 182 0.91 -4.86 -6.49
C LEU A 182 2.44 -5.04 -6.50
N GLN A 183 2.95 -6.02 -7.24
CA GLN A 183 4.39 -6.21 -7.44
C GLN A 183 4.99 -5.03 -8.20
N ASP A 184 4.36 -4.58 -9.27
CA ASP A 184 4.83 -3.45 -10.07
C ASP A 184 4.85 -2.15 -9.25
N LEU A 185 3.81 -1.92 -8.45
CA LEU A 185 3.78 -0.81 -7.51
C LEU A 185 4.86 -0.90 -6.44
N GLU A 186 5.14 -2.09 -5.91
CA GLU A 186 6.23 -2.28 -4.95
C GLU A 186 7.57 -1.87 -5.57
N VAL A 187 7.87 -2.30 -6.80
CA VAL A 187 9.09 -1.93 -7.53
C VAL A 187 9.19 -0.42 -7.74
N VAL A 188 8.09 0.24 -8.12
CA VAL A 188 8.06 1.71 -8.29
C VAL A 188 8.33 2.42 -6.96
N LEU A 189 7.74 1.94 -5.86
CA LEU A 189 7.89 2.56 -4.55
C LEU A 189 9.26 2.26 -3.90
N GLU A 190 9.89 1.13 -4.22
CA GLU A 190 11.22 0.74 -3.73
C GLU A 190 12.30 1.79 -4.08
N VAL A 191 12.14 2.53 -5.18
CA VAL A 191 13.06 3.62 -5.56
C VAL A 191 13.21 4.67 -4.45
N THR A 192 12.18 4.87 -3.62
CA THR A 192 12.25 5.81 -2.49
C THR A 192 13.05 5.27 -1.29
N HIS A 193 13.45 3.99 -1.34
CA HIS A 193 14.15 3.23 -0.32
C HIS A 193 15.56 2.80 -0.70
N CYS A 194 15.91 2.83 -1.99
CA CYS A 194 17.27 2.61 -2.48
C CYS A 194 18.15 3.84 -2.18
N THR A 195 19.05 3.71 -1.19
CA THR A 195 20.11 4.69 -0.87
C THR A 195 21.47 4.03 -0.85
#